data_AF-A0A3D8GTU6-F1
#
_entry.id   AF-A0A3D8GTU6-F1
#
_cell.length_a   1.000
_cell.length_b   1.000
_cell.length_c   1.000
_cell.angle_alpha   90.00
_cell.angle_beta   90.00
_cell.angle_gamma   90.00
#
_symmetry.space_group_name_H-M   'P 1'
#
loop_
_entity.id
_entity.type
_entity.pdbx_description
1 polymer ?
#
loop_
_entity_poly.entity_id
_entity_poly.type
_entity_poly.pdbx_seq_one_letter_code
_entity_poly.pdbx_strand_id
1 'polypeptide(L)'
;MKFKFLLIGLFAALVLSACNAENSKESNDAKGNDGINIKEMVQGYSTDSLQAESASITSSQLIVKNDGSEKVYDLPKDAFFVSIAPYVNTTHP
;
A
#
# COMPACT_ATOMS: atom_id res chain seq x y z
N MET A 1 -11.52 54.20 -2.37
CA MET A 1 -11.46 53.24 -1.23
C MET A 1 -12.35 52.00 -1.42
N LYS A 2 -12.51 51.48 -2.65
CA LYS A 2 -13.34 50.29 -2.93
C LYS A 2 -12.51 49.08 -3.39
N PHE A 3 -11.32 49.34 -3.94
CA PHE A 3 -10.39 48.33 -4.42
C PHE A 3 -9.58 47.64 -3.30
N LYS A 4 -9.37 48.33 -2.17
CA LYS A 4 -8.74 47.75 -0.96
C LYS A 4 -9.60 46.67 -0.30
N PHE A 5 -10.93 46.82 -0.37
CA PHE A 5 -11.87 45.81 0.16
C PHE A 5 -11.96 44.57 -0.73
N LEU A 6 -11.71 44.70 -2.05
CA LEU A 6 -11.71 43.57 -2.98
C LEU A 6 -10.45 42.68 -2.81
N LEU A 7 -9.30 43.27 -2.45
CA LEU A 7 -8.07 42.54 -2.14
C LEU A 7 -8.13 41.76 -0.80
N ILE A 8 -8.85 42.28 0.20
CA ILE A 8 -9.02 41.58 1.49
C ILE A 8 -9.90 40.32 1.36
N GLY A 9 -10.92 40.35 0.49
CA GLY A 9 -11.83 39.21 0.29
C GLY A 9 -11.17 38.02 -0.41
N LEU A 10 -10.24 38.28 -1.35
CA LEU A 10 -9.55 37.23 -2.10
C LEU A 10 -8.55 36.45 -1.24
N PHE A 11 -7.97 37.09 -0.21
CA PHE A 11 -7.02 36.43 0.71
C PHE A 11 -7.72 35.50 1.70
N ALA A 12 -8.97 35.78 2.08
CA ALA A 12 -9.75 34.97 3.00
C ALA A 12 -10.22 33.63 2.39
N ALA A 13 -10.40 33.56 1.07
CA ALA A 13 -10.80 32.33 0.38
C ALA A 13 -9.69 31.28 0.31
N LEU A 14 -8.41 31.69 0.38
CA LEU A 14 -7.26 30.79 0.31
C LEU A 14 -7.01 30.04 1.63
N VAL A 15 -7.52 30.53 2.77
CA VAL A 15 -7.26 29.93 4.09
C VAL A 15 -8.22 28.80 4.44
N LEU A 16 -9.37 28.69 3.73
CA LEU A 16 -10.40 27.69 4.04
C LEU A 16 -10.16 26.31 3.39
N SER A 17 -9.29 26.21 2.39
CA SER A 17 -8.97 24.92 1.74
C SER A 17 -8.00 24.04 2.56
N ALA A 18 -7.49 24.53 3.69
CA ALA A 18 -6.55 23.80 4.54
C ALA A 18 -7.23 22.96 5.66
N CYS A 19 -8.56 22.96 5.75
CA CYS A 19 -9.30 22.28 6.82
C CYS A 19 -9.94 20.94 6.43
N ASN A 20 -9.59 20.34 5.29
CA ASN A 20 -9.78 18.90 5.12
C ASN A 20 -8.67 18.16 5.89
N ALA A 21 -8.76 18.23 7.22
CA ALA A 21 -8.13 17.28 8.10
C ALA A 21 -8.88 15.95 7.93
N GLU A 22 -8.53 15.25 6.87
CA GLU A 22 -8.86 13.84 6.74
C GLU A 22 -8.19 13.12 7.90
N ASN A 23 -9.03 12.50 8.72
CA ASN A 23 -8.68 11.80 9.93
C ASN A 23 -8.05 10.45 9.57
N SER A 24 -6.92 10.51 8.87
CA SER A 24 -6.07 9.37 8.62
C SER A 24 -5.16 9.24 9.83
N LYS A 25 -5.51 8.32 10.73
CA LYS A 25 -4.57 7.78 11.71
C LYS A 25 -3.39 7.23 10.92
N GLU A 26 -2.39 8.09 10.73
CA GLU A 26 -1.07 7.73 10.27
C GLU A 26 -0.42 6.98 11.41
N SER A 27 -0.70 5.67 11.44
CA SER A 27 0.11 4.72 12.18
C SER A 27 1.50 4.73 11.55
N ASN A 28 2.33 5.65 12.04
CA ASN A 28 3.77 5.60 11.93
C ASN A 28 4.24 4.32 12.65
N ASP A 29 4.33 3.21 11.91
CA ASP A 29 5.27 2.14 12.22
C ASP A 29 5.40 1.16 11.04
N ALA A 30 6.22 1.52 10.05
CA ALA A 30 7.03 0.59 9.27
C ALA A 30 8.00 1.40 8.40
N LYS A 31 9.17 1.76 8.95
CA LYS A 31 10.33 2.10 8.12
C LYS A 31 10.73 0.84 7.33
N GLY A 32 10.13 0.67 6.17
CA GLY A 32 10.33 -0.46 5.29
C GLY A 32 9.37 -0.31 4.12
N ASN A 33 9.89 0.19 3.00
CA ASN A 33 9.19 0.25 1.71
C ASN A 33 8.18 1.42 1.51
N ASP A 34 8.58 2.66 1.83
CA ASP A 34 7.80 3.92 1.73
C ASP A 34 7.20 4.29 0.34
N GLY A 35 7.18 3.39 -0.63
CA GLY A 35 6.47 3.56 -1.91
C GLY A 35 5.83 2.29 -2.46
N ILE A 36 5.89 1.17 -1.72
CA ILE A 36 5.44 -0.14 -2.19
C ILE A 36 4.32 -0.64 -1.28
N ASN A 37 3.10 -0.66 -1.81
CA ASN A 37 1.97 -1.23 -1.09
C ASN A 37 2.06 -2.76 -1.11
N ILE A 38 2.71 -3.31 -0.06
CA ILE A 38 2.94 -4.75 0.07
C ILE A 38 1.65 -5.57 0.04
N LYS A 39 0.53 -5.02 0.54
CA LYS A 39 -0.77 -5.71 0.51
C LYS A 39 -1.30 -5.85 -0.92
N GLU A 40 -1.16 -4.79 -1.72
CA GLU A 40 -1.54 -4.83 -3.14
C GLU A 40 -0.65 -5.78 -3.93
N MET A 41 0.66 -5.84 -3.63
CA MET A 41 1.56 -6.80 -4.27
C MET A 41 1.19 -8.24 -3.95
N VAL A 42 1.00 -8.58 -2.67
CA VAL A 42 0.61 -9.93 -2.25
C VAL A 42 -0.72 -10.31 -2.90
N GLN A 43 -1.70 -9.40 -2.89
CA GLN A 43 -2.97 -9.63 -3.57
C GLN A 43 -2.77 -9.86 -5.07
N GLY A 44 -1.96 -9.03 -5.73
CA GLY A 44 -1.79 -9.09 -7.17
C GLY A 44 -1.09 -10.36 -7.65
N TYR A 45 -0.10 -10.85 -6.91
CA TYR A 45 0.51 -12.15 -7.18
C TYR A 45 -0.40 -13.33 -6.80
N SER A 46 -1.28 -13.17 -5.80
CA SER A 46 -2.21 -14.24 -5.40
C SER A 46 -3.41 -14.41 -6.35
N THR A 47 -3.74 -13.36 -7.13
CA THR A 47 -4.85 -13.39 -8.11
C THR A 47 -4.37 -13.28 -9.55
N ASP A 48 -3.09 -13.54 -9.82
CA ASP A 48 -2.46 -13.47 -11.14
C ASP A 48 -2.63 -12.11 -11.87
N SER A 49 -2.90 -11.01 -11.15
CA SER A 49 -2.95 -9.67 -11.74
C SER A 49 -1.55 -9.06 -11.90
N LEU A 50 -0.59 -9.57 -11.14
CA LEU A 50 0.85 -9.34 -11.31
C LEU A 50 1.52 -10.65 -11.76
N GLN A 51 2.44 -10.54 -12.71
CA GLN A 51 3.16 -11.68 -13.27
C GLN A 51 4.61 -11.68 -12.76
N ALA A 52 5.13 -12.87 -12.45
CA ALA A 52 6.53 -13.10 -12.15
C ALA A 52 6.95 -14.52 -12.57
N GLU A 53 8.25 -14.78 -12.72
CA GLU A 53 8.76 -16.15 -12.88
C GLU A 53 8.39 -17.00 -11.65
N SER A 54 8.56 -16.43 -10.45
CA SER A 54 8.01 -16.98 -9.23
C SER A 54 7.72 -15.89 -8.20
N ALA A 55 6.72 -16.13 -7.37
CA ALA A 55 6.43 -15.35 -6.19
C ALA A 55 6.11 -16.31 -5.04
N SER A 56 6.81 -16.14 -3.91
CA SER A 56 6.58 -16.93 -2.70
C SER A 56 6.54 -16.00 -1.49
N ILE A 57 5.82 -16.43 -0.46
CA ILE A 57 5.61 -15.64 0.74
C ILE A 57 5.84 -16.49 1.99
N THR A 58 6.49 -15.91 2.98
CA THR A 58 6.69 -16.48 4.32
C THR A 58 5.94 -15.65 5.35
N SER A 59 6.07 -15.96 6.64
CA SER A 59 5.49 -15.14 7.72
C SER A 59 6.07 -13.73 7.81
N SER A 60 7.22 -13.46 7.18
CA SER A 60 7.94 -12.19 7.32
C SER A 60 8.42 -11.58 6.01
N GLN A 61 8.36 -12.30 4.88
CA GLN A 61 8.90 -11.81 3.61
C GLN A 61 8.05 -12.23 2.41
N LEU A 62 7.96 -11.35 1.42
CA LEU A 62 7.56 -11.66 0.04
C LEU A 62 8.82 -11.73 -0.82
N ILE A 63 8.99 -12.82 -1.56
CA ILE A 63 10.14 -13.07 -2.42
C ILE A 63 9.63 -13.17 -3.85
N VAL A 64 10.13 -12.30 -4.75
CA VAL A 64 9.71 -12.23 -6.15
C VAL A 64 10.92 -12.42 -7.04
N LYS A 65 10.85 -13.41 -7.94
CA LYS A 65 11.88 -13.66 -8.95
C LYS A 65 11.39 -13.27 -10.34
N ASN A 66 12.21 -12.50 -11.06
CA ASN A 66 11.95 -12.08 -12.43
C ASN A 66 13.26 -11.92 -13.20
N ASP A 67 13.30 -12.42 -14.44
CA ASP A 67 14.46 -12.31 -15.35
C ASP A 67 15.77 -12.77 -14.69
N GLY A 68 15.71 -13.82 -13.86
CA GLY A 68 16.87 -14.32 -13.11
C GLY A 68 17.29 -13.46 -11.91
N SER A 69 16.64 -12.33 -11.66
CA SER A 69 16.85 -11.48 -10.49
C SER A 69 15.83 -11.78 -9.39
N GLU A 70 16.26 -11.71 -8.13
CA GLU A 70 15.41 -11.91 -6.95
C GLU A 70 15.28 -10.60 -6.17
N LYS A 71 14.05 -10.27 -5.77
CA LYS A 71 13.73 -9.15 -4.88
C LYS A 71 13.02 -9.66 -3.65
N VAL A 72 13.46 -9.22 -2.48
CA VAL A 72 12.90 -9.59 -1.19
C VAL A 72 12.30 -8.34 -0.53
N TYR A 73 11.07 -8.48 -0.06
CA TYR A 73 10.32 -7.43 0.61
C TYR A 73 9.94 -7.89 2.00
N ASP A 74 10.31 -7.14 3.03
CA ASP A 74 9.90 -7.42 4.40
C ASP A 74 8.40 -7.13 4.58
N LEU A 75 7.72 -7.99 5.32
CA LEU A 75 6.31 -7.85 5.67
C LEU A 75 6.15 -7.04 6.97
N PRO A 76 5.02 -6.33 7.13
CA PRO A 76 4.70 -5.64 8.38
C PRO A 76 4.61 -6.64 9.54
N LYS A 77 5.19 -6.28 10.69
CA LYS A 77 5.22 -7.16 11.88
C LYS A 77 3.85 -7.41 12.50
N ASP A 78 2.89 -6.54 12.21
CA ASP A 78 1.52 -6.54 12.71
C ASP A 78 0.51 -7.13 11.70
N ALA A 79 0.99 -7.65 10.56
CA ALA A 79 0.16 -8.25 9.53
C ALA A 79 0.57 -9.70 9.26
N PHE A 80 -0.41 -10.54 8.97
CA PHE A 80 -0.20 -11.94 8.57
C PHE A 80 -1.05 -12.25 7.34
N PHE A 81 -0.46 -12.90 6.34
CA PHE A 81 -1.10 -13.21 5.07
C PHE A 81 -1.42 -14.70 5.00
N VAL A 82 -2.65 -15.03 4.62
CA VAL A 82 -3.14 -16.41 4.54
C VAL A 82 -3.68 -16.66 3.14
N SER A 83 -3.12 -17.65 2.47
CA SER A 83 -3.64 -18.19 1.21
C SER A 83 -4.15 -19.61 1.45
N ILE A 84 -5.40 -19.88 1.07
CA ILE A 84 -6.05 -21.16 1.26
C ILE A 84 -6.57 -21.63 -0.09
N ALA A 85 -6.23 -22.86 -0.46
CA ALA A 85 -6.79 -23.56 -1.61
C ALA A 85 -7.74 -24.66 -1.12
N PRO A 86 -9.06 -24.39 -1.04
CA PRO A 86 -10.03 -25.41 -0.65
C PRO A 86 -10.03 -26.57 -1.65
N TYR A 87 -10.29 -27.78 -1.15
CA TYR A 87 -10.40 -28.98 -1.95
C TYR A 87 -11.54 -29.86 -1.45
N VAL A 88 -12.05 -30.74 -2.31
CA VAL A 88 -13.15 -31.65 -1.95
C VAL A 88 -12.63 -33.02 -1.51
N ASN A 89 -11.74 -33.63 -2.30
CA ASN A 89 -11.29 -35.01 -2.07
C ASN A 89 -9.79 -35.15 -1.81
N THR A 90 -8.94 -34.47 -2.58
CA THR A 90 -7.48 -34.60 -2.50
C THR A 90 -6.82 -33.23 -2.46
N THR A 91 -5.72 -33.13 -1.71
CA THR A 91 -4.86 -31.93 -1.61
C THR A 91 -3.39 -32.30 -1.78
N HIS A 92 -2.54 -31.29 -1.79
CA HIS A 92 -1.08 -31.43 -1.84
C HIS A 92 -0.46 -30.78 -0.59
N PRO A 93 0.52 -31.42 0.07
CA PRO A 93 1.34 -30.78 1.10
C PRO A 93 2.37 -29.82 0.51
#